data_AF-A0A2I2KP50-F1
#
_entry.id   AF-A0A2I2KP50-F1
#
_cell.length_a   1.000
_cell.length_b   1.000
_cell.length_c   1.000
_cell.angle_alpha   90.00
_cell.angle_beta   90.00
_cell.angle_gamma   90.00
#
_symmetry.space_group_name_H-M   'P 1'
#
loop_
_entity.id
_entity.type
_entity.pdbx_description
1 polymer ?
#
loop_
_entity_poly.entity_id
_entity_poly.type
_entity_poly.pdbx_seq_one_letter_code
_entity_poly.pdbx_strand_id
1 'polypeptide(L)' 'MNDAWEGTVVRKSRGLLDGSNMYRRLKIRLRDGTIITVRVSRPVWNSVAVGDTVLKQSGQDPVRG' A
#
# COMPACT_ATOMS: atom_id res chain seq x y z
N MET A 1 3.53 -1.61 19.67
CA MET A 1 2.72 -0.73 18.79
C MET A 1 2.26 -1.58 17.62
N ASN A 2 0.96 -1.78 17.47
CA ASN A 2 0.41 -2.68 16.46
C ASN A 2 0.33 -1.91 15.12
N ASP A 3 1.26 -2.19 14.21
CA ASP A 3 1.34 -1.58 12.87
C ASP A 3 0.53 -2.36 11.82
N ALA A 4 -0.41 -3.18 12.30
CA ALA A 4 -1.35 -3.92 11.49
C ALA A 4 -2.50 -3.02 11.03
N TRP A 5 -2.91 -3.18 9.78
CA TRP A 5 -4.03 -2.44 9.20
C TRP A 5 -4.61 -3.18 7.99
N GLU A 6 -5.83 -2.80 7.64
CA GLU A 6 -6.51 -3.23 6.42
C GLU A 6 -7.19 -2.00 5.80
N GLY A 7 -7.18 -1.92 4.47
CA GLY A 7 -7.92 -0.88 3.79
C GLY A 7 -7.96 -1.06 2.28
N THR A 8 -8.67 -0.13 1.64
CA THR A 8 -8.92 -0.17 0.19
C THR A 8 -7.96 0.74 -0.55
N VAL A 9 -7.40 0.26 -1.67
CA VAL A 9 -6.58 1.08 -2.55
C VAL A 9 -7.44 2.16 -3.19
N VAL A 10 -7.12 3.42 -2.93
CA VAL A 10 -7.80 4.58 -3.56
C VAL A 10 -6.96 5.23 -4.65
N ARG A 11 -5.63 5.04 -4.61
CA ARG A 11 -4.73 5.54 -5.67
C ARG A 11 -3.44 4.75 -5.74
N LYS A 12 -2.91 4.61 -6.95
CA LYS A 12 -1.60 4.06 -7.25
C LYS A 12 -0.67 5.20 -7.70
N SER A 13 0.54 5.29 -7.16
CA SER A 13 1.60 6.16 -7.67
C SER A 13 2.97 5.47 -7.75
N ARG A 14 3.74 5.78 -8.81
CA ARG A 14 5.14 5.40 -8.97
C ARG A 14 5.97 6.67 -9.07
N GLY A 15 7.15 6.67 -8.45
CA GLY A 15 8.05 7.81 -8.56
C GLY A 15 9.45 7.49 -8.04
N LEU A 16 10.42 8.20 -8.59
CA LEU A 16 11.78 8.24 -8.08
C LEU A 16 11.78 9.23 -6.90
N LEU A 17 12.31 8.84 -5.75
CA LEU A 17 12.56 9.79 -4.65
C LEU A 17 13.98 10.37 -4.73
N ASP A 18 14.91 9.61 -5.32
CA ASP A 18 16.36 9.85 -5.31
C ASP A 18 17.01 9.66 -6.71
N GLY A 19 16.20 9.64 -7.77
CA GLY A 19 16.67 9.40 -9.14
C GLY A 19 17.15 7.97 -9.44
N SER A 20 17.21 7.09 -8.44
CA SER A 20 17.92 5.81 -8.53
C SER A 20 17.03 4.60 -8.28
N ASN A 21 15.98 4.73 -7.48
CA ASN A 21 15.04 3.64 -7.22
C ASN A 21 13.57 4.04 -7.37
N MET A 22 12.84 3.31 -8.21
CA MET A 22 11.43 3.56 -8.46
C MET A 22 10.56 2.92 -7.37
N TYR A 23 10.04 3.76 -6.48
CA TYR A 23 9.10 3.32 -5.46
C TYR A 23 7.70 3.12 -6.02
N ARG A 24 7.01 2.12 -5.46
CA ARG A 24 5.61 1.80 -5.73
C ARG A 24 4.82 2.12 -4.47
N ARG A 25 3.90 3.07 -4.57
CA ARG A 25 3.14 3.59 -3.42
C ARG A 25 1.65 3.50 -3.64
N LEU A 26 0.95 2.87 -2.70
CA LEU A 26 -0.50 2.86 -2.65
C LEU A 26 -0.98 3.91 -1.66
N LYS A 27 -1.98 4.71 -2.05
CA LYS A 27 -2.84 5.37 -1.07
C LYS A 27 -3.94 4.40 -0.70
N ILE A 28 -4.06 4.12 0.59
CA ILE A 28 -5.03 3.21 1.17
C ILE A 28 -6.00 4.03 2.01
N ARG A 29 -7.30 3.80 1.88
CA ARG A 29 -8.31 4.29 2.81
C ARG A 29 -8.62 3.19 3.82
N LEU A 30 -8.36 3.47 5.09
CA LEU A 30 -8.66 2.59 6.23
C LEU A 30 -10.15 2.64 6.57
N ARG A 31 -10.60 1.73 7.44
CA ARG A 31 -12.01 1.61 7.85
C ARG A 31 -12.56 2.87 8.52
N ASP A 32 -11.72 3.59 9.27
CA ASP A 32 -12.06 4.86 9.93
C ASP A 32 -12.11 6.06 8.94
N GLY A 33 -11.84 5.82 7.65
CA GLY A 33 -11.78 6.85 6.61
C GLY A 33 -10.40 7.50 6.46
N THR A 34 -9.45 7.20 7.35
CA THR A 34 -8.08 7.73 7.28
C THR A 34 -7.40 7.27 5.99
N ILE A 35 -6.69 8.19 5.32
CA ILE A 35 -5.87 7.85 4.15
C ILE A 35 -4.40 7.77 4.55
N ILE A 36 -3.81 6.60 4.34
CA ILE A 36 -2.37 6.37 4.52
C ILE A 36 -1.69 6.14 3.18
N THR A 37 -0.40 6.45 3.08
CA THR A 37 0.42 6.12 1.92
C THR A 37 1.45 5.08 2.30
N VAL A 38 1.43 3.94 1.62
CA VAL A 38 2.32 2.80 1.94
C VAL A 38 3.16 2.43 0.74
N ARG A 39 4.43 2.06 0.99
CA ARG A 39 5.28 1.46 -0.02
C ARG A 39 4.95 -0.03 -0.12
N VAL A 40 4.97 -0.54 -1.34
CA VAL A 40 4.74 -1.97 -1.60
C VAL A 40 5.79 -2.53 -2.52
N SER A 41 5.99 -3.84 -2.44
CA SER A 41 6.84 -4.58 -3.35
C SER A 41 6.26 -4.57 -4.79
N ARG A 42 7.08 -4.91 -5.78
CA ARG A 42 6.63 -5.04 -7.18
C ARG A 42 5.52 -6.09 -7.36
N PRO A 43 5.59 -7.29 -6.74
CA PRO A 43 4.52 -8.28 -6.85
C PRO A 43 3.17 -7.75 -6.37
N VAL A 44 3.12 -7.16 -5.16
CA VAL A 44 1.89 -6.62 -4.58
C VAL A 44 1.33 -5.50 -5.44
N TRP A 45 2.19 -4.59 -5.90
CA TRP A 45 1.76 -3.53 -6.81
C TRP A 45 1.10 -4.05 -8.08
N ASN A 46 1.61 -5.13 -8.65
CA ASN A 46 1.08 -5.71 -9.88
C ASN A 46 -0.23 -6.47 -9.64
N SER A 47 -0.46 -6.99 -8.42
CA SER A 47 -1.65 -7.79 -8.11
C SER A 47 -2.88 -6.98 -7.69
N VAL A 48 -2.73 -5.68 -7.41
CA VAL A 48 -3.84 -4.83 -6.92
C VAL A 48 -4.26 -3.72 -7.88
N ALA A 49 -5.54 -3.40 -7.92
CA ALA A 49 -6.14 -2.24 -8.58
C ALA A 49 -6.72 -1.24 -7.57
N VAL A 50 -7.15 -0.06 -8.04
CA VAL A 50 -7.97 0.84 -7.21
C VAL A 50 -9.31 0.14 -6.94
N GLY A 51 -9.75 0.16 -5.69
CA GLY A 51 -10.92 -0.58 -5.21
C GLY A 51 -10.57 -1.92 -4.52
N ASP A 52 -9.37 -2.46 -4.73
CA ASP A 52 -8.95 -3.70 -4.07
C ASP A 52 -8.59 -3.49 -2.60
N THR A 53 -8.74 -4.55 -1.80
CA THR A 53 -8.30 -4.60 -0.41
C THR A 53 -6.82 -4.97 -0.31
N VAL A 54 -6.12 -4.31 0.60
CA VAL A 54 -4.75 -4.62 1.00
C VAL A 54 -4.72 -4.67 2.52
N LEU A 55 -4.02 -5.66 3.07
CA LEU A 55 -3.81 -5.81 4.50
C LEU A 55 -2.33 -5.92 4.80
N LYS A 56 -1.97 -5.49 6.00
CA LYS A 56 -0.63 -5.64 6.56
C LYS A 56 -0.78 -6.20 7.97
N GLN A 57 -0.15 -7.34 8.23
CA GLN A 57 -0.02 -7.86 9.59
C GLN A 57 1.15 -7.20 10.31
N SER A 58 1.16 -7.27 11.65
CA SER A 58 2.21 -6.62 12.42
C SER A 58 3.58 -7.22 12.11
N GLY A 59 4.56 -6.37 11.82
CA GLY A 59 5.91 -6.78 11.41
C GLY A 59 6.03 -7.47 10.04
N GLN A 60 4.93 -7.61 9.28
CA GLN A 60 4.91 -8.21 7.94
C GLN A 60 4.79 -7.15 6.84
N ASP A 61 5.16 -7.52 5.62
CA ASP A 61 4.93 -6.71 4.43
C ASP A 61 3.43 -6.67 4.05
N PRO A 62 2.95 -5.58 3.41
CA PRO A 62 1.60 -5.53 2.89
C PRO A 62 1.36 -6.59 1.82
N VAL A 63 0.19 -7.22 1.84
CA VAL A 63 -0.25 -8.20 0.84
C VAL A 63 -1.63 -7.84 0.31
N ARG A 64 -1.97 -8.37 -0.87
CA ARG A 64 -3.36 -8.28 -1.36
C ARG A 64 -4.25 -9.07 -0.41
N GLY A 65 -5.34 -8.42 0.04
CA GLY A 65 -6.36 -9.03 0.88
C GLY A 65 -7.39 -9.84 0.09
#